data_AF-A0A9E3XSB1-F1
#
_entry.id   AF-A0A9E3XSB1-F1
#
_cell.length_a   1.000
_cell.length_b   1.000
_cell.length_c   1.000
_cell.angle_alpha   90.00
_cell.angle_beta   90.00
_cell.angle_gamma   90.00
#
_symmetry.space_group_name_H-M   'P 1'
#
loop_
_entity.id
_entity.type
_entity.pdbx_description
1 polymer ?
#
loop_
_entity_poly.entity_id
_entity_poly.type
_entity_poly.pdbx_seq_one_letter_code
_entity_poly.pdbx_strand_id
1 'polypeptide(L)'
;MDEFTCPRCGEQEQLRGEAIDGDETRRRIHCEACEASWVRDLHVCPECDSHNVFDERRPLYQKARGVQQSIISMFTVQVCADCGWTNAAGDARRGWTNDDR
;
A
#
# COMPACT_ATOMS: atom_id res chain seq x y z
N MET A 1 0.85 -9.85 4.32
CA MET A 1 -0.37 -9.05 4.43
C MET A 1 -0.06 -8.03 5.48
N ASP A 2 0.34 -6.83 5.08
CA ASP A 2 0.42 -5.71 6.01
C ASP A 2 -0.96 -5.08 6.04
N GLU A 3 -1.80 -5.64 6.91
CA GLU A 3 -3.12 -5.12 7.20
C GLU A 3 -2.96 -3.80 7.95
N PHE A 4 -3.44 -2.72 7.34
CA PHE A 4 -3.46 -1.41 7.98
C PHE A 4 -4.54 -1.43 9.07
N THR A 5 -4.12 -1.44 10.34
CA THR A 5 -5.02 -1.63 11.50
C THR A 5 -4.95 -0.44 12.47
N CYS A 6 -6.01 -0.28 13.27
CA CYS A 6 -6.03 0.69 14.35
C CYS A 6 -5.01 0.31 15.44
N PRO A 7 -4.07 1.19 15.80
CA PRO A 7 -3.07 0.88 16.82
C PRO A 7 -3.66 0.75 18.24
N ARG A 8 -4.92 1.17 18.45
CA ARG A 8 -5.61 1.06 19.75
C ARG A 8 -6.42 -0.22 19.90
N CYS A 9 -7.23 -0.58 18.88
CA CYS A 9 -8.20 -1.67 19.00
C CYS A 9 -8.05 -2.77 17.93
N GLY A 10 -7.14 -2.61 16.96
CA GLY A 10 -6.94 -3.58 15.88
C GLY A 10 -8.02 -3.56 14.78
N GLU A 11 -8.97 -2.62 14.82
CA GLU A 11 -9.98 -2.41 13.76
C GLU A 11 -9.31 -2.14 12.40
N GLN A 12 -9.90 -2.64 11.32
CA GLN A 12 -9.28 -2.62 9.99
C GLN A 12 -10.20 -2.06 8.92
N GLU A 13 -11.51 -2.25 9.09
CA GLU A 13 -12.50 -1.91 8.08
C GLU A 13 -13.02 -0.49 8.32
N GLN A 14 -13.24 -0.15 9.59
CA GLN A 14 -13.82 1.13 10.01
C GLN A 14 -12.76 2.20 10.26
N LEU A 15 -11.92 2.44 9.25
CA LEU A 15 -10.84 3.42 9.25
C LEU A 15 -11.09 4.51 8.21
N ARG A 16 -11.26 5.75 8.66
CA ARG A 16 -11.47 6.91 7.79
C ARG A 16 -10.23 7.78 7.72
N GLY A 17 -9.76 8.09 6.51
CA GLY A 17 -8.63 8.97 6.29
C GLY A 17 -9.02 10.32 5.69
N GLU A 18 -8.50 11.41 6.25
CA GLU A 18 -8.62 12.78 5.73
C GLU A 18 -7.24 13.40 5.52
N ALA A 19 -7.07 14.18 4.45
CA ALA A 19 -5.84 14.94 4.21
C ALA A 19 -5.73 16.09 5.21
N ILE A 20 -4.53 16.32 5.76
CA ILE A 20 -4.27 17.41 6.70
C ILE A 20 -3.81 18.63 5.91
N ASP A 21 -4.44 19.79 6.14
CA ASP A 21 -4.05 21.07 5.51
C ASP A 21 -4.00 21.06 3.96
N GLY A 22 -4.77 20.15 3.33
CA GLY A 22 -4.74 19.95 1.88
C GLY A 22 -3.51 19.20 1.36
N ASP A 23 -2.64 18.74 2.26
CA ASP A 23 -1.47 17.94 1.94
C ASP A 23 -1.86 16.46 1.79
N GLU A 24 -1.75 15.93 0.56
CA GLU A 24 -2.13 14.54 0.28
C GLU A 24 -1.19 13.51 0.92
N THR A 25 -0.04 13.97 1.39
CA THR A 25 1.05 13.13 1.92
C THR A 25 0.91 12.91 3.42
N ARG A 26 0.19 13.79 4.11
CA ARG A 26 -0.16 13.64 5.53
C ARG A 26 -1.64 13.40 5.68
N ARG A 27 -2.01 12.22 6.15
CA ARG A 27 -3.41 11.86 6.44
C ARG A 27 -3.65 11.70 7.93
N ARG A 28 -4.71 12.32 8.42
CA ARG A 28 -5.28 11.98 9.73
C ARG A 28 -6.18 10.78 9.53
N ILE A 29 -5.88 9.72 10.26
CA ILE A 29 -6.69 8.50 10.27
C ILE A 29 -7.52 8.52 11.54
N HIS A 30 -8.81 8.25 11.39
CA HIS A 30 -9.78 8.12 12.45
C HIS A 30 -10.35 6.71 12.44
N CYS A 31 -10.30 6.03 13.59
CA CYS A 31 -10.96 4.75 13.79
C CYS A 31 -12.38 4.99 14.29
N GLU A 32 -13.38 4.58 13.52
CA GLU A 32 -14.79 4.79 13.90
C GLU A 32 -15.25 3.80 14.98
N ALA A 33 -14.50 2.71 15.23
CA ALA A 33 -14.83 1.72 16.25
C ALA A 33 -14.39 2.11 17.68
N CYS A 34 -13.26 2.81 17.83
CA CYS A 34 -12.71 3.18 19.15
C CYS A 34 -12.37 4.66 19.30
N GLU A 35 -12.74 5.46 18.29
CA GLU A 35 -12.59 6.92 18.22
C GLU A 35 -11.14 7.43 18.29
N ALA A 36 -10.15 6.53 18.19
CA ALA A 36 -8.75 6.91 18.13
C ALA A 36 -8.46 7.68 16.84
N SER A 37 -7.58 8.68 16.95
CA SER A 37 -7.05 9.38 15.78
C SER A 37 -5.53 9.47 15.84
N TRP A 38 -4.89 9.28 14.69
CA TRP A 38 -3.44 9.39 14.55
C TRP A 38 -3.08 9.97 13.18
N VAL A 39 -1.88 10.52 13.07
CA VAL A 39 -1.36 11.04 11.80
C VAL A 39 -0.50 9.97 11.15
N ARG A 40 -0.70 9.79 9.84
CA ARG A 40 0.15 8.96 9.00
C ARG A 40 0.81 9.86 7.95
N ASP A 41 2.13 9.88 7.95
CA ASP A 41 2.92 10.53 6.92
C ASP A 41 3.30 9.49 5.87
N LEU A 42 2.96 9.74 4.61
CA LEU A 42 3.22 8.85 3.48
C LEU A 42 4.68 8.93 2.99
N HIS A 43 5.48 9.88 3.48
CA HIS A 43 6.92 9.93 3.22
C HIS A 43 7.75 9.23 4.29
N VAL A 44 7.10 8.72 5.34
CA VAL A 44 7.77 7.97 6.40
C VAL A 44 7.44 6.49 6.24
N CYS A 45 8.49 5.67 6.27
CA CYS A 45 8.33 4.23 6.21
C CYS A 45 7.59 3.73 7.46
N PRO A 46 6.47 3.00 7.32
CA PRO A 46 5.73 2.51 8.47
C PRO A 46 6.45 1.39 9.24
N GLU A 47 7.43 0.72 8.64
CA GLU A 47 8.18 -0.38 9.26
C GLU A 47 9.38 0.10 10.08
N CYS A 48 10.11 1.09 9.58
CA CYS A 48 11.40 1.49 10.14
C CYS A 48 11.52 2.99 10.43
N ASP A 49 10.45 3.76 10.24
CA ASP A 49 10.38 5.21 10.47
C ASP A 49 11.35 6.04 9.58
N SER A 50 11.97 5.42 8.58
CA SER A 50 12.87 6.13 7.66
C SER A 50 12.11 7.08 6.74
N HIS A 51 12.67 8.26 6.53
CA HIS A 51 12.22 9.23 5.53
C HIS A 51 12.74 8.95 4.11
N ASN A 52 13.54 7.89 3.93
CA ASN A 52 14.11 7.50 2.64
C ASN A 52 13.11 6.65 1.83
N VAL A 53 11.93 7.23 1.59
CA VAL A 53 10.83 6.62 0.83
C VAL A 53 10.69 7.35 -0.49
N PHE A 54 10.66 6.61 -1.60
CA PHE A 54 10.55 7.18 -2.94
C PHE A 54 9.56 6.41 -3.81
N ASP A 55 9.05 7.08 -4.83
CA ASP A 55 8.17 6.49 -5.82
C ASP A 55 8.96 5.65 -6.84
N GLU A 56 8.52 4.42 -7.06
CA GLU A 56 9.05 3.50 -8.07
C GLU A 56 7.93 3.08 -9.04
N ARG A 57 8.19 3.21 -10.34
CA ARG A 57 7.26 2.78 -11.38
C ARG A 57 7.47 1.30 -11.69
N ARG A 58 6.43 0.49 -11.50
CA ARG A 58 6.46 -0.96 -11.73
C ARG A 58 5.50 -1.40 -12.84
N PRO A 59 5.88 -2.39 -13.67
CA PRO A 59 5.00 -2.96 -14.68
C PRO A 59 3.99 -3.94 -14.07
N LEU A 60 2.75 -3.90 -14.58
CA LEU A 60 1.75 -4.92 -14.38
C LEU A 60 1.76 -5.89 -15.56
N TYR A 61 2.01 -7.17 -15.30
CA TYR A 61 2.07 -8.20 -16.32
C TYR A 61 0.76 -8.99 -16.40
N GLN A 62 0.32 -9.32 -17.61
CA GLN A 62 -0.70 -10.34 -17.84
C GLN A 62 -0.03 -11.61 -18.37
N LYS A 63 -0.36 -12.75 -17.76
CA LYS A 63 0.07 -14.07 -18.25
C LYS A 63 -0.78 -14.44 -19.47
N ALA A 64 -0.19 -14.41 -20.66
CA ALA A 64 -0.82 -15.02 -21.83
C ALA A 64 -0.74 -16.55 -21.71
N ARG A 65 -1.63 -17.31 -22.36
CA ARG A 65 -1.51 -18.78 -22.43
C ARG A 65 -0.19 -19.13 -23.15
N GLY A 66 0.80 -19.65 -22.42
CA GLY A 66 2.14 -19.99 -22.94
C GLY A 66 3.29 -19.46 -22.06
N VAL A 67 4.46 -19.26 -22.66
CA VAL A 67 5.69 -18.72 -22.02
C VAL A 67 5.86 -17.20 -22.15
N GLN A 68 4.94 -16.52 -22.84
CA GLN A 68 5.02 -15.08 -23.06
C GLN A 68 4.29 -14.30 -21.97
N GLN A 69 4.96 -13.28 -21.42
CA GLN A 69 4.34 -12.26 -20.56
C GLN A 69 4.28 -10.92 -21.31
N SER A 70 3.14 -10.24 -21.21
CA SER A 70 2.96 -8.91 -21.79
C SER A 70 2.76 -7.89 -20.66
N ILE A 71 3.46 -6.76 -20.73
CA ILE A 71 3.18 -5.60 -19.89
C ILE A 71 1.86 -5.01 -20.37
N ILE A 72 0.86 -4.98 -19.49
CA ILE A 72 -0.47 -4.42 -19.81
C ILE A 72 -0.68 -3.02 -19.20
N SER A 73 0.08 -2.67 -18.16
CA SER A 73 0.00 -1.35 -17.52
C SER A 73 1.26 -1.06 -16.70
N MET A 74 1.36 0.16 -16.19
CA MET A 74 2.39 0.61 -15.27
C MET A 74 1.71 1.29 -14.08
N PHE A 75 2.22 1.06 -12.88
CA PHE A 75 1.71 1.66 -11.65
C PHE A 75 2.86 2.18 -10.79
N THR A 76 2.58 3.17 -9.95
CA THR A 76 3.56 3.74 -9.01
C THR A 76 3.37 3.12 -7.64
N VAL A 77 4.48 2.74 -7.00
CA VAL A 77 4.51 2.25 -5.62
C VAL A 77 5.52 3.06 -4.83
N GLN A 78 5.32 3.17 -3.53
CA GLN A 78 6.30 3.76 -2.64
C GLN A 78 7.22 2.66 -2.11
N VAL A 79 8.53 2.90 -2.11
CA VAL A 79 9.55 1.97 -1.64
C VAL A 79 10.46 2.65 -0.62
N CYS A 80 10.70 2.00 0.51
CA CYS A 80 11.71 2.43 1.47
C CYS A 80 13.08 1.88 1.09
N ALA A 81 14.09 2.75 0.95
CA ALA A 81 15.45 2.33 0.61
C ALA A 81 16.15 1.57 1.74
N ASP A 82 15.77 1.83 3.00
CA ASP A 82 16.47 1.27 4.17
C ASP A 82 15.99 -0.14 4.54
N CYS A 83 14.69 -0.40 4.46
CA CYS A 83 14.13 -1.71 4.84
C CYS A 83 13.46 -2.47 3.68
N GLY A 84 13.28 -1.83 2.52
CA GLY A 84 12.63 -2.44 1.36
C GLY A 84 11.11 -2.55 1.46
N TRP A 85 10.47 -1.96 2.48
CA TRP A 85 9.02 -1.89 2.58
C TRP A 85 8.42 -1.25 1.32
N THR A 86 7.26 -1.76 0.89
CA THR A 86 6.56 -1.29 -0.30
C THR A 86 5.05 -1.22 -0.04
N ASN A 87 4.40 -0.14 -0.47
CA ASN A 87 2.94 0.00 -0.35
C ASN A 87 2.14 -0.83 -1.38
N ALA A 88 2.85 -1.47 -2.32
CA ALA A 88 2.27 -2.40 -3.26
C ALA A 88 1.52 -3.53 -2.54
N ALA A 89 0.19 -3.50 -2.55
CA ALA A 89 -0.62 -4.62 -2.11
C ALA A 89 -0.24 -5.86 -2.95
N GLY A 90 -0.09 -6.99 -2.26
CA GLY A 90 0.25 -8.31 -2.78
C GLY A 90 0.22 -8.54 -4.30
N ASP A 91 1.43 -8.70 -4.83
CA ASP A 91 1.79 -9.67 -5.87
C ASP A 91 1.42 -9.37 -7.35
N ALA A 92 2.17 -8.44 -7.97
CA ALA A 92 2.30 -8.38 -9.43
C ALA A 92 3.04 -9.60 -10.06
N ARG A 93 3.44 -10.61 -9.26
CA ARG A 93 4.09 -11.86 -9.70
C ARG A 93 3.13 -13.07 -9.68
N ARG A 94 2.00 -13.01 -8.96
CA ARG A 94 0.92 -13.98 -8.97
C ARG A 94 0.08 -13.67 -10.19
N GLY A 95 0.43 -14.35 -11.28
CA GLY A 95 -0.52 -14.55 -12.35
C GLY A 95 -1.85 -14.95 -11.72
N TRP A 96 -2.88 -14.17 -12.02
CA TRP A 96 -4.28 -14.55 -11.86
C TRP A 96 -4.44 -16.01 -12.33
N THR A 97 -4.39 -16.96 -11.41
CA THR A 97 -5.06 -18.23 -11.59
C THR A 97 -6.50 -17.97 -11.19
N ASN A 98 -7.27 -17.41 -12.12
CA ASN A 98 -8.64 -17.89 -12.26
C ASN A 98 -8.53 -19.29 -12.87
N ASP A 99 -8.10 -20.23 -12.03
CA ASP A 99 -8.50 -21.62 -12.15
C ASP A 99 -9.75 -21.71 -11.26
N ASP A 100 -10.89 -21.32 -11.81
CA ASP A 100 -12.17 -21.90 -11.41
C ASP A 100 -13.09 -21.91 -12.65
N ARG A 101 -13.13 -23.10 -13.24
CA ARG A 101 -14.22 -23.73 -13.98
C ARG A 101 -14.58 -23.29 -15.41
#